data_AF-A0A415UJJ4-F1
#
_entry.id   AF-A0A415UJJ4-F1
#
_cell.length_a   1.000
_cell.length_b   1.000
_cell.length_c   1.000
_cell.angle_alpha   90.00
_cell.angle_beta   90.00
_cell.angle_gamma   90.00
#
_symmetry.space_group_name_H-M   'P 1'
#
loop_
_entity.id
_entity.type
_entity.pdbx_description
1 polymer ?
#
loop_
_entity_poly.entity_id
_entity_poly.type
_entity_poly.pdbx_seq_one_letter_code
_entity_poly.pdbx_strand_id
1 'polypeptide(L)'
;MKRKYLLLLTVCCSCLLAAFICSGCNNRDSSQKHTDFKNHTSAKETAKPYSDFKYTDHFRRSNLSLTDRSMDSIDIDTFKSTFNEFHTALDSDGNEERILSLYDQLCEQLNMLLTDATLAQYAYYLDTESQEKAGRYHSKESAYTDSFEKTSSLFQRALSSQYSDVFRSYIGEDKASRIENSLIYSDEAIALKQQKNKLLQRYEALITQGAKEQELKQLYIDLVNTNNAFAQSFGYANYPDFVYAVEYGRDYTMTNLKKIENEVKDNFIPVFHEYVSSVTEDDSIYVVYDENHDRGEEKIHRLRKCIQKVCPALEESLIHLQKNTLYDVEASSLKYPALSFSAPLPAYNDAYIYSSPYNNFISDDTSWTYIDHVFEEPFYYIGYATSALASFELFLESRVDFHSGVAKYMTLTTVPAGTKYQEALTIAGLNNIFEPGTIAKISEDLSKEFDLKK
;
A
#
# COMPACT_ATOMS: atom_id res chain seq x y z
N MET A 1 19.16 11.54 -26.17
CA MET A 1 18.92 10.09 -26.07
C MET A 1 19.00 9.62 -24.61
N LYS A 2 20.16 9.50 -23.96
CA LYS A 2 20.32 8.94 -22.60
C LYS A 2 19.32 9.40 -21.53
N ARG A 3 18.99 10.70 -21.47
CA ARG A 3 18.05 11.28 -20.48
C ARG A 3 16.58 10.85 -20.68
N LYS A 4 16.16 10.56 -21.92
CA LYS A 4 14.83 9.99 -22.20
C LYS A 4 14.78 8.57 -21.66
N TYR A 5 15.77 7.77 -22.00
CA TYR A 5 15.87 6.38 -21.60
C TYR A 5 15.83 6.20 -20.08
N LEU A 6 16.59 6.98 -19.29
CA LEU A 6 16.53 6.94 -17.81
C LEU A 6 15.11 7.11 -17.20
N LEU A 7 14.18 7.78 -17.89
CA LEU A 7 12.84 8.05 -17.37
C LEU A 7 11.97 6.78 -17.29
N LEU A 8 12.05 5.86 -18.26
CA LEU A 8 11.23 4.63 -18.21
C LEU A 8 11.70 3.70 -17.10
N LEU A 9 13.01 3.50 -16.94
CA LEU A 9 13.59 2.74 -15.84
C LEU A 9 13.19 3.36 -14.50
N THR A 10 13.21 4.69 -14.41
CA THR A 10 12.71 5.40 -13.21
C THR A 10 11.23 5.14 -13.00
N VAL A 11 10.37 5.19 -14.04
CA VAL A 11 8.94 4.89 -13.91
C VAL A 11 8.71 3.42 -13.50
N CYS A 12 9.40 2.45 -14.11
CA CYS A 12 9.35 1.04 -13.75
C CYS A 12 9.81 0.79 -12.29
N CYS A 13 10.94 1.37 -11.89
CA CYS A 13 11.45 1.30 -10.52
C CYS A 13 10.58 2.07 -9.52
N SER A 14 9.93 3.17 -9.92
CA SER A 14 9.00 3.94 -9.07
C SER A 14 7.68 3.19 -8.88
N CYS A 15 7.23 2.43 -9.88
CA CYS A 15 6.06 1.56 -9.75
C CYS A 15 6.33 0.42 -8.76
N LEU A 16 7.55 -0.12 -8.71
CA LEU A 16 8.00 -1.06 -7.67
C LEU A 16 8.02 -0.45 -6.25
N LEU A 17 8.02 0.88 -6.12
CA LEU A 17 8.13 1.60 -4.84
C LEU A 17 6.80 2.19 -4.32
N ALA A 18 5.73 2.20 -5.11
CA ALA A 18 4.53 3.01 -4.84
C ALA A 18 3.33 2.23 -4.25
N ALA A 19 3.49 0.97 -3.83
CA ALA A 19 2.35 0.12 -3.48
C ALA A 19 1.99 0.06 -1.97
N PHE A 20 2.66 0.79 -1.08
CA PHE A 20 2.39 0.71 0.37
C PHE A 20 1.40 1.75 0.95
N ILE A 21 0.79 2.62 0.12
CA ILE A 21 0.08 3.80 0.63
C ILE A 21 -1.42 3.55 0.96
N CYS A 22 -1.97 2.35 0.75
CA CYS A 22 -3.42 2.12 0.96
C CYS A 22 -3.81 0.88 1.80
N SER A 23 -2.88 0.23 2.50
CA SER A 23 -3.18 -0.91 3.38
C SER A 23 -3.23 -0.57 4.88
N GLY A 24 -2.86 0.67 5.26
CA GLY A 24 -3.01 1.17 6.63
C GLY A 24 -4.41 1.73 6.89
N CYS A 25 -5.31 0.86 7.34
CA CYS A 25 -6.71 1.10 7.67
C CYS A 25 -7.63 1.40 6.48
N ASN A 26 -8.70 0.60 6.37
CA ASN A 26 -9.82 0.70 5.43
C ASN A 26 -9.63 0.03 4.06
N ASN A 27 -9.73 -1.30 3.99
CA ASN A 27 -10.07 -2.04 2.76
C ASN A 27 -10.58 -3.46 3.08
N ARG A 28 -11.88 -3.63 3.36
CA ARG A 28 -12.58 -4.95 3.31
C ARG A 28 -14.07 -4.76 3.00
N ASP A 29 -14.47 -4.98 1.74
CA ASP A 29 -15.82 -5.41 1.37
C ASP A 29 -15.72 -6.31 0.14
N SER A 30 -16.27 -7.52 0.28
CA SER A 30 -16.39 -8.50 -0.79
C SER A 30 -17.76 -9.19 -0.75
N SER A 31 -18.88 -8.47 -0.68
CA SER A 31 -20.16 -9.06 -1.10
C SER A 31 -21.26 -8.04 -1.37
N GLN A 32 -21.36 -7.53 -2.60
CA GLN A 32 -22.68 -7.18 -3.16
C GLN A 32 -22.79 -7.53 -4.66
N LYS A 33 -23.95 -8.12 -4.98
CA LYS A 33 -24.39 -8.47 -6.32
C LYS A 33 -24.59 -7.22 -7.18
N HIS A 34 -24.16 -7.31 -8.44
CA HIS A 34 -24.41 -6.35 -9.51
C HIS A 34 -25.82 -5.76 -9.43
N THR A 35 -25.92 -4.46 -9.17
CA THR A 35 -27.05 -3.66 -9.58
C THR A 35 -26.54 -2.62 -10.57
N ASP A 36 -27.24 -2.52 -11.71
CA ASP A 36 -26.84 -1.70 -12.86
C ASP A 36 -26.69 -0.22 -12.46
N PHE A 37 -25.46 0.29 -12.54
CA PHE A 37 -25.21 1.72 -12.47
C PHE A 37 -25.76 2.38 -13.73
N LYS A 38 -26.79 3.22 -13.56
CA LYS A 38 -27.29 4.10 -14.61
C LYS A 38 -26.18 5.08 -15.01
N ASN A 39 -25.93 5.13 -16.31
CA ASN A 39 -25.04 6.07 -17.01
C ASN A 39 -25.07 7.48 -16.39
N HIS A 40 -24.04 7.84 -15.64
CA HIS A 40 -23.69 9.23 -15.44
C HIS A 40 -23.00 9.71 -16.72
N THR A 41 -23.77 10.35 -17.60
CA THR A 41 -23.21 11.25 -18.62
C THR A 41 -22.45 12.35 -17.89
N SER A 42 -21.14 12.19 -17.80
CA SER A 42 -20.20 13.24 -17.39
C SER A 42 -20.31 14.38 -18.41
N ALA A 43 -20.99 15.45 -18.00
CA ALA A 43 -20.73 16.75 -18.59
C ALA A 43 -19.30 17.12 -18.22
N LYS A 44 -18.49 17.50 -19.22
CA LYS A 44 -17.16 18.08 -19.04
C LYS A 44 -17.26 19.36 -18.22
N GLU A 45 -17.36 19.26 -16.90
CA GLU A 45 -17.00 20.37 -16.02
C GLU A 45 -15.50 20.60 -16.21
N THR A 46 -15.16 21.82 -16.61
CA THR A 46 -13.77 22.27 -16.73
C THR A 46 -13.07 22.06 -15.39
N ALA A 47 -12.18 21.06 -15.33
CA ALA A 47 -11.38 20.77 -14.15
C ALA A 47 -10.74 22.09 -13.66
N LYS A 48 -10.96 22.42 -12.38
CA LYS A 48 -10.28 23.56 -11.75
C LYS A 48 -8.76 23.38 -11.93
N PRO A 49 -7.99 24.47 -12.12
CA PRO A 49 -6.54 24.37 -12.21
C PRO A 49 -6.01 23.61 -10.99
N TYR A 50 -5.25 22.54 -11.23
CA TYR A 50 -4.64 21.73 -10.16
C TYR A 50 -3.68 22.57 -9.28
N SER A 51 -3.26 23.75 -9.76
CA SER A 51 -2.53 24.77 -8.99
C SER A 51 -3.30 25.28 -7.77
N ASP A 52 -4.63 25.15 -7.80
CA ASP A 52 -5.52 25.59 -6.72
C ASP A 52 -5.85 24.46 -5.74
N PHE A 53 -5.29 23.26 -5.93
CA PHE A 53 -5.46 22.15 -5.01
C PHE A 53 -4.91 22.53 -3.64
N LYS A 54 -5.74 22.32 -2.62
CA LYS A 54 -5.38 22.47 -1.22
C LYS A 54 -5.88 21.23 -0.49
N TYR A 55 -5.10 20.75 0.47
CA TYR A 55 -5.61 19.77 1.42
C TYR A 55 -6.86 20.35 2.09
N THR A 56 -7.96 19.59 2.04
CA THR A 56 -9.27 20.02 2.54
C THR A 56 -9.29 20.16 4.06
N ASP A 57 -8.37 19.48 4.74
CA ASP A 57 -8.31 19.38 6.18
C ASP A 57 -7.11 20.11 6.76
N HIS A 58 -7.37 21.03 7.69
CA HIS A 58 -6.34 21.69 8.48
C HIS A 58 -5.99 20.84 9.71
N PHE A 59 -5.15 19.83 9.52
CA PHE A 59 -4.60 19.07 10.65
C PHE A 59 -3.43 19.82 11.29
N ARG A 60 -3.38 19.82 12.63
CA ARG A 60 -2.16 20.17 13.34
C ARG A 60 -1.18 19.00 13.20
N ARG A 61 -0.17 19.17 12.35
CA ARG A 61 0.95 18.24 12.26
C ARG A 61 1.97 18.53 13.36
N SER A 62 2.60 17.48 13.86
CA SER A 62 3.71 17.60 14.81
C SER A 62 4.93 18.26 14.17
N ASN A 63 5.71 19.01 14.95
CA ASN A 63 7.03 19.51 14.56
C ASN A 63 8.18 18.63 15.10
N LEU A 64 7.85 17.44 15.63
CA LEU A 64 8.85 16.49 16.12
C LEU A 64 9.49 15.78 14.93
N SER A 65 10.81 15.56 15.06
CA SER A 65 11.53 14.72 14.11
C SER A 65 11.04 13.27 14.18
N LEU A 66 11.38 12.43 13.19
CA LEU A 66 11.01 11.01 13.23
C LEU A 66 11.57 10.30 14.48
N THR A 67 12.82 10.59 14.86
CA THR A 67 13.51 9.95 15.99
C THR A 67 13.07 10.46 17.36
N ASP A 68 12.45 11.64 17.44
CA ASP A 68 11.97 12.22 18.70
C ASP A 68 10.53 11.79 19.05
N ARG A 69 9.89 10.98 18.20
CA ARG A 69 8.52 10.51 18.42
C ARG A 69 8.49 9.34 19.39
N SER A 70 7.49 9.35 20.27
CA SER A 70 7.33 8.29 21.27
C SER A 70 6.84 7.02 20.59
N MET A 71 7.44 5.90 20.97
CA MET A 71 6.93 4.56 20.63
C MET A 71 6.03 4.01 21.73
N ASP A 72 5.81 4.74 22.82
CA ASP A 72 4.97 4.34 23.96
C ASP A 72 3.96 5.45 24.23
N SER A 73 3.16 5.79 23.21
CA SER A 73 2.13 6.81 23.32
C SER A 73 0.89 6.31 24.06
N ILE A 74 0.56 5.02 23.92
CA ILE A 74 -0.69 4.45 24.46
C ILE A 74 -0.57 4.01 25.93
N ASP A 75 -1.58 4.36 26.72
CA ASP A 75 -1.89 3.68 27.98
C ASP A 75 -2.86 2.52 27.69
N ILE A 76 -2.33 1.29 27.73
CA ILE A 76 -3.08 0.09 27.40
C ILE A 76 -4.22 -0.21 28.38
N ASP A 77 -4.10 0.24 29.64
CA ASP A 77 -5.15 0.01 30.63
C ASP A 77 -6.32 0.99 30.42
N THR A 78 -6.02 2.22 30.00
CA THR A 78 -7.03 3.17 29.53
C THR A 78 -7.75 2.63 28.28
N PHE A 79 -7.03 2.03 27.32
CA PHE A 79 -7.67 1.36 26.17
C PHE A 79 -8.63 0.25 26.60
N LYS A 80 -8.19 -0.66 27.46
CA LYS A 80 -9.06 -1.75 27.97
C LYS A 80 -10.28 -1.21 28.71
N SER A 81 -10.13 -0.16 29.51
CA SER A 81 -11.24 0.49 30.20
C SER A 81 -12.25 1.07 29.21
N THR A 82 -11.76 1.79 28.19
CA THR A 82 -12.60 2.40 27.14
C THR A 82 -13.36 1.32 26.36
N PHE A 83 -12.68 0.24 26.00
CA PHE A 83 -13.27 -0.91 25.30
C PHE A 83 -14.38 -1.57 26.13
N ASN A 84 -14.11 -1.85 27.41
CA ASN A 84 -15.08 -2.50 28.30
C ASN A 84 -16.29 -1.61 28.57
N GLU A 85 -16.08 -0.30 28.69
CA GLU A 85 -17.17 0.66 28.85
C GLU A 85 -18.05 0.70 27.61
N PHE A 86 -17.47 0.75 26.41
CA PHE A 86 -18.24 0.68 25.15
C PHE A 86 -19.04 -0.62 25.09
N HIS A 87 -18.39 -1.74 25.38
CA HIS A 87 -19.05 -3.06 25.41
C HIS A 87 -20.27 -3.09 26.33
N THR A 88 -20.17 -2.49 27.52
CA THR A 88 -21.25 -2.45 28.52
C THR A 88 -22.34 -1.44 28.15
N ALA A 89 -21.97 -0.30 27.56
CA ALA A 89 -22.91 0.72 27.12
C ALA A 89 -23.90 0.19 26.06
N LEU A 90 -23.47 -0.79 25.25
CA LEU A 90 -24.34 -1.47 24.29
C LEU A 90 -25.45 -2.34 24.93
N ASP A 91 -25.36 -2.66 26.22
CA ASP A 91 -26.29 -3.57 26.91
C ASP A 91 -27.51 -2.86 27.55
N SER A 92 -27.57 -1.52 27.51
CA SER A 92 -28.63 -0.74 28.13
C SER A 92 -29.00 0.49 27.29
N ASP A 93 -30.22 1.00 27.45
CA ASP A 93 -30.75 2.17 26.73
C ASP A 93 -30.15 3.51 27.22
N GLY A 94 -30.23 4.54 26.39
CA GLY A 94 -29.87 5.92 26.76
C GLY A 94 -28.37 6.24 26.74
N ASN A 95 -27.56 5.41 26.08
CA ASN A 95 -26.11 5.58 25.96
C ASN A 95 -25.67 6.12 24.59
N GLU A 96 -26.55 6.71 23.80
CA GLU A 96 -26.27 7.15 22.42
C GLU A 96 -25.04 8.05 22.36
N GLU A 97 -25.05 9.18 23.08
CA GLU A 97 -23.91 10.12 23.11
C GLU A 97 -22.63 9.47 23.67
N ARG A 98 -22.79 8.55 24.64
CA ARG A 98 -21.65 7.89 25.26
C ARG A 98 -20.98 6.91 24.30
N ILE A 99 -21.74 6.16 23.52
CA ILE A 99 -21.24 5.24 22.50
C ILE A 99 -20.48 5.99 21.41
N LEU A 100 -21.01 7.13 20.93
CA LEU A 100 -20.32 7.96 19.94
C LEU A 100 -18.99 8.51 20.50
N SER A 101 -19.00 8.98 21.74
CA SER A 101 -17.78 9.46 22.41
C SER A 101 -16.75 8.35 22.64
N LEU A 102 -17.19 7.12 22.98
CA LEU A 102 -16.29 5.98 23.17
C LEU A 102 -15.74 5.45 21.83
N TYR A 103 -16.51 5.56 20.75
CA TYR A 103 -16.02 5.28 19.39
C TYR A 103 -14.82 6.16 19.03
N ASP A 104 -14.96 7.48 19.21
CA ASP A 104 -13.87 8.42 18.90
C ASP A 104 -12.61 8.15 19.72
N GLN A 105 -12.78 7.88 21.03
CA GLN A 105 -11.68 7.51 21.93
C GLN A 105 -10.98 6.23 21.49
N LEU A 106 -11.73 5.19 21.12
CA LEU A 106 -11.16 3.92 20.64
C LEU A 106 -10.43 4.12 19.31
N CYS A 107 -10.96 4.93 18.39
CA CYS A 107 -10.28 5.28 17.14
C CYS A 107 -8.95 6.02 17.39
N GLU A 108 -8.93 6.99 18.30
CA GLU A 108 -7.70 7.70 18.68
C GLU A 108 -6.67 6.75 19.32
N GLN A 109 -7.10 5.90 20.24
CA GLN A 109 -6.23 4.92 20.89
C GLN A 109 -5.69 3.86 19.92
N LEU A 110 -6.48 3.43 18.92
CA LEU A 110 -6.01 2.57 17.84
C LEU A 110 -4.97 3.26 16.96
N ASN A 111 -5.14 4.56 16.68
CA ASN A 111 -4.13 5.34 15.95
C ASN A 111 -2.81 5.43 16.73
N MET A 112 -2.88 5.54 18.07
CA MET A 112 -1.70 5.52 18.93
C MET A 112 -1.00 4.16 18.90
N LEU A 113 -1.75 3.05 19.04
CA LEU A 113 -1.21 1.69 18.93
C LEU A 113 -0.55 1.43 17.56
N LEU A 114 -1.19 1.86 16.47
CA LEU A 114 -0.61 1.74 15.13
C LEU A 114 0.69 2.53 15.03
N THR A 115 0.69 3.78 15.50
CA THR A 115 1.89 4.65 15.48
C THR A 115 3.04 4.02 16.29
N ASP A 116 2.77 3.51 17.48
CA ASP A 116 3.74 2.85 18.34
C ASP A 116 4.34 1.59 17.67
N ALA A 117 3.50 0.76 17.05
CA ALA A 117 3.93 -0.43 16.32
C ALA A 117 4.78 -0.06 15.09
N THR A 118 4.36 0.93 14.31
CA THR A 118 5.09 1.42 13.14
C THR A 118 6.46 2.00 13.50
N LEU A 119 6.56 2.80 14.58
CA LEU A 119 7.86 3.34 15.01
C LEU A 119 8.78 2.25 15.60
N ALA A 120 8.22 1.21 16.23
CA ALA A 120 9.00 0.06 16.66
C ALA A 120 9.50 -0.79 15.48
N GLN A 121 8.68 -0.96 14.44
CA GLN A 121 9.10 -1.57 13.17
C GLN A 121 10.26 -0.78 12.56
N TYR A 122 10.12 0.55 12.46
CA TYR A 122 11.20 1.43 12.00
C TYR A 122 12.50 1.20 12.78
N ALA A 123 12.44 1.19 14.12
CA ALA A 123 13.61 0.98 14.96
C ALA A 123 14.27 -0.39 14.70
N TYR A 124 13.47 -1.45 14.56
CA TYR A 124 13.96 -2.79 14.22
C TYR A 124 14.58 -2.83 12.81
N TYR A 125 13.95 -2.20 11.83
CA TYR A 125 14.44 -2.18 10.45
C TYR A 125 15.68 -1.32 10.25
N LEU A 126 16.07 -0.50 11.22
CA LEU A 126 17.39 0.15 11.25
C LEU A 126 18.52 -0.79 11.73
N ASP A 127 18.16 -1.88 12.40
CA ASP A 127 19.08 -2.78 13.10
C ASP A 127 18.44 -4.16 13.31
N THR A 128 18.42 -4.95 12.23
CA THR A 128 17.75 -6.26 12.21
C THR A 128 18.45 -7.32 13.04
N GLU A 129 19.69 -7.05 13.49
CA GLU A 129 20.45 -7.92 14.39
C GLU A 129 19.98 -7.81 15.85
N SER A 130 19.27 -6.73 16.21
CA SER A 130 18.81 -6.48 17.58
C SER A 130 17.57 -7.30 17.95
N GLN A 131 17.78 -8.35 18.74
CA GLN A 131 16.70 -9.17 19.30
C GLN A 131 15.76 -8.39 20.22
N GLU A 132 16.27 -7.38 20.92
CA GLU A 132 15.44 -6.49 21.77
C GLU A 132 14.44 -5.71 20.91
N LYS A 133 14.91 -5.10 19.81
CA LYS A 133 14.07 -4.32 18.90
C LYS A 133 13.07 -5.21 18.17
N ALA A 134 13.49 -6.40 17.72
CA ALA A 134 12.60 -7.40 17.14
C ALA A 134 11.47 -7.77 18.10
N GLY A 135 11.81 -8.13 19.34
CA GLY A 135 10.83 -8.47 20.39
C GLY A 135 9.86 -7.33 20.70
N ARG A 136 10.37 -6.08 20.74
CA ARG A 136 9.53 -4.89 20.95
C ARG A 136 8.58 -4.64 19.78
N TYR A 137 9.05 -4.74 18.54
CA TYR A 137 8.22 -4.62 17.35
C TYR A 137 7.09 -5.65 17.34
N HIS A 138 7.41 -6.94 17.41
CA HIS A 138 6.39 -8.00 17.37
C HIS A 138 5.39 -7.90 18.53
N SER A 139 5.83 -7.48 19.71
CA SER A 139 4.93 -7.25 20.85
C SER A 139 3.93 -6.13 20.56
N LYS A 140 4.38 -5.00 19.98
CA LYS A 140 3.50 -3.86 19.65
C LYS A 140 2.60 -4.14 18.45
N GLU A 141 3.10 -4.80 17.42
CA GLU A 141 2.32 -5.24 16.27
C GLU A 141 1.19 -6.19 16.69
N SER A 142 1.49 -7.15 17.57
CA SER A 142 0.51 -8.06 18.15
C SER A 142 -0.54 -7.31 18.97
N ALA A 143 -0.11 -6.38 19.84
CA ALA A 143 -1.03 -5.56 20.63
C ALA A 143 -1.96 -4.71 19.77
N TYR A 144 -1.45 -4.10 18.69
CA TYR A 144 -2.26 -3.35 17.73
C TYR A 144 -3.27 -4.25 17.01
N THR A 145 -2.80 -5.38 16.47
CA THR A 145 -3.64 -6.32 15.70
C THR A 145 -4.79 -6.86 16.56
N ASP A 146 -4.49 -7.35 17.76
CA ASP A 146 -5.48 -7.88 18.71
C ASP A 146 -6.52 -6.80 19.09
N SER A 147 -6.05 -5.59 19.34
CA SER A 147 -6.91 -4.45 19.72
C SER A 147 -7.80 -4.00 18.57
N PHE A 148 -7.26 -3.96 17.35
CA PHE A 148 -7.99 -3.60 16.14
C PHE A 148 -9.11 -4.60 15.85
N GLU A 149 -8.84 -5.90 15.94
CA GLU A 149 -9.82 -6.96 15.69
C GLU A 149 -10.97 -6.94 16.69
N LYS A 150 -10.65 -6.84 17.99
CA LYS A 150 -11.65 -6.75 19.07
C LYS A 150 -12.53 -5.52 18.90
N THR A 151 -11.92 -4.35 18.65
CA THR A 151 -12.66 -3.10 18.46
C THR A 151 -13.51 -3.13 17.19
N SER A 152 -13.03 -3.71 16.10
CA SER A 152 -13.82 -3.89 14.87
C SER A 152 -15.07 -4.73 15.11
N SER A 153 -14.93 -5.84 15.84
CA SER A 153 -16.06 -6.69 16.24
C SER A 153 -17.05 -5.94 17.14
N LEU A 154 -16.54 -5.08 18.02
CA LEU A 154 -17.38 -4.25 18.89
C LEU A 154 -18.17 -3.20 18.10
N PHE A 155 -17.57 -2.58 17.08
CA PHE A 155 -18.26 -1.65 16.20
C PHE A 155 -19.32 -2.33 15.32
N GLN A 156 -19.05 -3.56 14.84
CA GLN A 156 -20.08 -4.38 14.19
C GLN A 156 -21.27 -4.65 15.09
N ARG A 157 -21.00 -4.97 16.37
CA ARG A 157 -22.04 -5.17 17.37
C ARG A 157 -22.86 -3.90 17.59
N ALA A 158 -22.24 -2.72 17.60
CA ALA A 158 -22.96 -1.45 17.67
C ALA A 158 -23.90 -1.24 16.48
N LEU A 159 -23.44 -1.52 15.25
CA LEU A 159 -24.25 -1.46 14.02
C LEU A 159 -25.37 -2.50 13.98
N SER A 160 -25.23 -3.61 14.72
CA SER A 160 -26.26 -4.64 14.83
C SER A 160 -27.19 -4.47 16.05
N SER A 161 -27.01 -3.41 16.83
CA SER A 161 -27.76 -3.15 18.06
C SER A 161 -28.85 -2.11 17.86
N GLN A 162 -29.58 -1.78 18.92
CA GLN A 162 -30.51 -0.64 18.96
C GLN A 162 -29.85 0.71 18.63
N TYR A 163 -28.53 0.81 18.69
CA TYR A 163 -27.75 2.00 18.35
C TYR A 163 -27.41 2.10 16.87
N SER A 164 -27.86 1.17 16.01
CA SER A 164 -27.50 1.11 14.59
C SER A 164 -27.72 2.45 13.87
N ASP A 165 -28.92 3.03 13.98
CA ASP A 165 -29.28 4.26 13.25
C ASP A 165 -28.41 5.45 13.67
N VAL A 166 -28.26 5.67 14.99
CA VAL A 166 -27.45 6.78 15.50
C VAL A 166 -25.97 6.60 15.18
N PHE A 167 -25.45 5.38 15.32
CA PHE A 167 -24.05 5.07 15.07
C PHE A 167 -23.71 5.17 13.59
N ARG A 168 -24.54 4.62 12.71
CA ARG A 168 -24.44 4.74 11.24
C ARG A 168 -24.51 6.20 10.80
N SER A 169 -25.45 6.97 11.33
CA SER A 169 -25.56 8.40 11.03
C SER A 169 -24.32 9.18 11.46
N TYR A 170 -23.65 8.77 12.54
CA TYR A 170 -22.46 9.44 13.05
C TYR A 170 -21.21 9.13 12.22
N ILE A 171 -20.94 7.85 11.96
CA ILE A 171 -19.73 7.41 11.27
C ILE A 171 -19.83 7.54 9.74
N GLY A 172 -21.05 7.66 9.22
CA GLY A 172 -21.36 7.75 7.80
C GLY A 172 -21.56 6.38 7.15
N GLU A 173 -22.40 6.34 6.12
CA GLU A 173 -22.82 5.10 5.46
C GLU A 173 -21.65 4.27 4.93
N ASP A 174 -20.70 4.89 4.22
CA ASP A 174 -19.52 4.18 3.68
C ASP A 174 -18.76 3.41 4.77
N LYS A 175 -18.44 4.06 5.89
CA LYS A 175 -17.73 3.42 7.00
C LYS A 175 -18.59 2.34 7.66
N ALA A 176 -19.88 2.61 7.86
CA ALA A 176 -20.80 1.65 8.46
C ALA A 176 -20.90 0.36 7.63
N SER A 177 -21.14 0.46 6.32
CA SER A 177 -21.21 -0.70 5.43
C SER A 177 -19.91 -1.51 5.46
N ARG A 178 -18.75 -0.84 5.50
CA ARG A 178 -17.43 -1.51 5.54
C ARG A 178 -17.20 -2.25 6.86
N ILE A 179 -17.62 -1.67 7.98
CA ILE A 179 -17.54 -2.34 9.28
C ILE A 179 -18.46 -3.56 9.28
N GLU A 180 -19.71 -3.45 8.83
CA GLU A 180 -20.64 -4.58 8.73
C GLU A 180 -20.15 -5.70 7.82
N ASN A 181 -19.55 -5.34 6.69
CA ASN A 181 -19.00 -6.28 5.71
C ASN A 181 -17.60 -6.80 6.09
N SER A 182 -17.04 -6.38 7.22
CA SER A 182 -15.75 -6.88 7.68
C SER A 182 -15.85 -8.35 8.10
N LEU A 183 -14.85 -9.15 7.71
CA LEU A 183 -14.83 -10.58 7.98
C LEU A 183 -14.93 -10.90 9.48
N ILE A 184 -15.89 -11.77 9.82
CA ILE A 184 -15.92 -12.45 11.11
C ILE A 184 -15.19 -13.77 10.95
N TYR A 185 -14.13 -13.95 11.72
CA TYR A 185 -13.33 -15.16 11.69
C TYR A 185 -13.98 -16.23 12.57
N SER A 186 -14.19 -17.42 12.02
CA SER A 186 -14.50 -18.60 12.84
C SER A 186 -13.27 -18.99 13.67
N ASP A 187 -13.46 -19.79 14.73
CA ASP A 187 -12.35 -20.35 15.51
C ASP A 187 -11.34 -21.10 14.64
N GLU A 188 -11.83 -21.78 13.59
CA GLU A 188 -11.01 -22.43 12.58
C GLU A 188 -10.17 -21.42 11.78
N ALA A 189 -10.78 -20.34 11.29
CA ALA A 189 -10.08 -19.29 10.55
C ALA A 189 -9.03 -18.59 11.42
N ILE A 190 -9.32 -18.37 12.71
CA ILE A 190 -8.35 -17.82 13.69
C ILE A 190 -7.15 -18.76 13.85
N ALA A 191 -7.39 -20.07 14.03
CA ALA A 191 -6.31 -21.05 14.18
C ALA A 191 -5.43 -21.13 12.91
N LEU A 192 -6.04 -21.10 11.72
CA LEU A 192 -5.33 -21.09 10.44
C LEU A 192 -4.51 -19.81 10.26
N LYS A 193 -5.04 -18.65 10.66
CA LYS A 193 -4.31 -17.38 10.66
C LYS A 193 -3.09 -17.42 11.60
N GLN A 194 -3.24 -17.97 12.80
CA GLN A 194 -2.11 -18.17 13.72
C GLN A 194 -1.06 -19.13 13.16
N GLN A 195 -1.49 -20.19 12.46
CA GLN A 195 -0.57 -21.08 11.76
C GLN A 195 0.19 -20.36 10.65
N LYS A 196 -0.50 -19.55 9.83
CA LYS A 196 0.13 -18.70 8.80
C LYS A 196 1.19 -17.79 9.41
N ASN A 197 0.88 -17.09 10.51
CA ASN A 197 1.82 -16.19 11.18
C ASN A 197 3.08 -16.93 11.67
N LYS A 198 2.94 -18.14 12.22
CA LYS A 198 4.09 -18.97 12.61
C LYS A 198 4.96 -19.38 11.41
N LEU A 199 4.34 -19.66 10.26
CA LEU A 199 5.06 -19.96 9.03
C LEU A 199 5.83 -18.73 8.51
N LEU A 200 5.25 -17.52 8.60
CA LEU A 200 5.91 -16.28 8.22
C LEU A 200 7.11 -15.95 9.13
N GLN A 201 6.97 -16.12 10.45
CA GLN A 201 8.09 -15.98 11.39
C GLN A 201 9.22 -16.98 11.08
N ARG A 202 8.87 -18.20 10.68
CA ARG A 202 9.85 -19.20 10.25
C ARG A 202 10.53 -18.79 8.94
N TYR A 203 9.78 -18.22 7.99
CA TYR A 203 10.33 -17.71 6.73
C TYR A 203 11.36 -16.61 6.99
N GLU A 204 11.02 -15.61 7.81
CA GLU A 204 11.92 -14.51 8.19
C GLU A 204 13.22 -15.04 8.83
N ALA A 205 13.11 -16.00 9.74
CA ALA A 205 14.27 -16.65 10.35
C ALA A 205 15.14 -17.40 9.33
N LEU A 206 14.53 -18.13 8.38
CA LEU A 206 15.26 -18.87 7.34
C LEU A 206 16.01 -17.92 6.39
N ILE A 207 15.39 -16.83 5.95
CA ILE A 207 16.03 -15.84 5.07
C ILE A 207 17.20 -15.18 5.79
N THR A 208 17.00 -14.76 7.04
CA THR A 208 18.04 -14.11 7.85
C THR A 208 19.24 -15.03 8.12
N GLN A 209 19.01 -16.35 8.20
CA GLN A 209 20.05 -17.35 8.42
C GLN A 209 20.71 -17.87 7.13
N GLY A 210 20.29 -17.38 5.95
CA GLY A 210 20.80 -17.86 4.66
C GLY A 210 20.44 -19.32 4.38
N ALA A 211 19.21 -19.72 4.72
CA ALA A 211 18.72 -21.08 4.52
C ALA A 211 18.80 -21.55 3.07
N LYS A 212 18.87 -22.87 2.88
CA LYS A 212 18.91 -23.46 1.54
C LYS A 212 17.55 -23.34 0.85
N GLU A 213 17.56 -23.16 -0.47
CA GLU A 213 16.37 -23.05 -1.31
C GLU A 213 15.33 -24.17 -1.07
N GLN A 214 15.79 -25.40 -0.80
CA GLN A 214 14.93 -26.54 -0.53
C GLN A 214 14.06 -26.37 0.73
N GLU A 215 14.58 -25.69 1.75
CA GLU A 215 13.85 -25.42 2.99
C GLU A 215 12.75 -24.37 2.77
N LEU A 216 13.06 -23.35 1.97
CA LEU A 216 12.09 -22.33 1.54
C LEU A 216 10.98 -22.95 0.68
N LYS A 217 11.32 -23.84 -0.26
CA LYS A 217 10.34 -24.58 -1.08
C LYS A 217 9.39 -25.42 -0.23
N GLN A 218 9.90 -26.11 0.80
CA GLN A 218 9.05 -26.90 1.68
C GLN A 218 8.12 -26.01 2.52
N LEU A 219 8.64 -24.90 3.07
CA LEU A 219 7.82 -23.92 3.78
C LEU A 219 6.73 -23.33 2.89
N TYR A 220 7.03 -23.07 1.62
CA TYR A 220 6.07 -22.55 0.66
C TYR A 220 4.88 -23.50 0.44
N ILE A 221 5.13 -24.81 0.38
CA ILE A 221 4.06 -25.81 0.28
C ILE A 221 3.13 -25.74 1.50
N ASP A 222 3.70 -25.63 2.70
CA ASP A 222 2.92 -25.51 3.93
C ASP A 222 2.07 -24.22 3.91
N LEU A 223 2.65 -23.10 3.46
CA LEU A 223 1.96 -21.84 3.30
C LEU A 223 0.79 -21.93 2.30
N VAL A 224 1.01 -22.54 1.13
CA VAL A 224 -0.03 -22.73 0.11
C VAL A 224 -1.18 -23.59 0.65
N ASN A 225 -0.87 -24.64 1.40
CA ASN A 225 -1.89 -25.50 2.01
C ASN A 225 -2.69 -24.74 3.08
N THR A 226 -2.01 -24.02 3.98
CA THR A 226 -2.66 -23.21 5.02
C THR A 226 -3.52 -22.10 4.41
N ASN A 227 -3.04 -21.41 3.37
CA ASN A 227 -3.80 -20.37 2.67
C ASN A 227 -5.05 -20.92 1.99
N ASN A 228 -4.99 -22.09 1.34
CA ASN A 228 -6.17 -22.70 0.74
C ASN A 228 -7.18 -23.18 1.78
N ALA A 229 -6.73 -23.78 2.89
CA ALA A 229 -7.62 -24.13 4.01
C ALA A 229 -8.29 -22.87 4.60
N PHE A 230 -7.52 -21.79 4.74
CA PHE A 230 -8.03 -20.51 5.21
C PHE A 230 -9.11 -19.95 4.27
N ALA A 231 -8.87 -19.92 2.96
CA ALA A 231 -9.88 -19.50 1.99
C ALA A 231 -11.15 -20.37 2.02
N GLN A 232 -11.00 -21.69 2.18
CA GLN A 232 -12.13 -22.62 2.31
C GLN A 232 -12.98 -22.35 3.55
N SER A 233 -12.36 -21.92 4.66
CA SER A 233 -13.11 -21.52 5.87
C SER A 233 -14.04 -20.32 5.65
N PHE A 234 -13.80 -19.53 4.59
CA PHE A 234 -14.68 -18.44 4.14
C PHE A 234 -15.57 -18.81 2.93
N GLY A 235 -15.61 -20.08 2.55
CA GLY A 235 -16.44 -20.58 1.44
C GLY A 235 -15.85 -20.37 0.04
N TYR A 236 -14.57 -20.01 -0.08
CA TYR A 236 -13.90 -19.87 -1.37
C TYR A 236 -13.24 -21.19 -1.78
N ALA A 237 -13.31 -21.51 -3.08
CA ALA A 237 -12.75 -22.75 -3.61
C ALA A 237 -11.20 -22.78 -3.59
N ASN A 238 -10.57 -21.61 -3.68
CA ASN A 238 -9.12 -21.44 -3.74
C ASN A 238 -8.71 -20.09 -3.14
N TYR A 239 -7.44 -19.99 -2.72
CA TYR A 239 -6.92 -18.77 -2.12
C TYR A 239 -6.88 -17.53 -3.03
N PRO A 240 -6.51 -17.60 -4.33
CA PRO A 240 -6.56 -16.43 -5.22
C PRO A 240 -7.91 -15.71 -5.24
N ASP A 241 -9.01 -16.45 -5.38
CA ASP A 241 -10.34 -15.84 -5.43
C ASP A 241 -10.69 -15.14 -4.11
N PHE A 242 -10.33 -15.75 -2.98
CA PHE A 242 -10.48 -15.16 -1.66
C PHE A 242 -9.63 -13.90 -1.50
N VAL A 243 -8.32 -14.00 -1.72
CA VAL A 243 -7.39 -12.90 -1.41
C VAL A 243 -7.62 -11.69 -2.31
N TYR A 244 -7.97 -11.90 -3.58
CA TYR A 244 -8.29 -10.81 -4.51
C TYR A 244 -9.53 -10.05 -4.05
N ALA A 245 -10.61 -10.78 -3.76
CA ALA A 245 -11.88 -10.16 -3.42
C ALA A 245 -11.84 -9.54 -2.03
N VAL A 246 -11.27 -10.25 -1.05
CA VAL A 246 -11.48 -9.97 0.37
C VAL A 246 -10.33 -9.20 1.01
N GLU A 247 -9.09 -9.63 0.78
CA GLU A 247 -7.91 -9.01 1.42
C GLU A 247 -7.40 -7.81 0.61
N TYR A 248 -7.38 -7.92 -0.72
CA TYR A 248 -6.89 -6.86 -1.61
C TYR A 248 -7.99 -5.99 -2.22
N GLY A 249 -9.27 -6.34 -2.07
CA GLY A 249 -10.39 -5.54 -2.59
C GLY A 249 -10.35 -5.29 -4.10
N ARG A 250 -9.73 -6.20 -4.88
CA ARG A 250 -9.54 -6.05 -6.33
C ARG A 250 -10.88 -6.19 -7.06
N ASP A 251 -11.11 -5.30 -8.02
CA ASP A 251 -12.26 -5.35 -8.93
C ASP A 251 -11.98 -6.14 -10.22
N TYR A 252 -10.87 -6.87 -10.25
CA TYR A 252 -10.47 -7.74 -11.34
C TYR A 252 -10.08 -9.12 -10.81
N THR A 253 -10.12 -10.11 -11.69
CA THR A 253 -9.91 -11.53 -11.34
C THR A 253 -8.71 -12.11 -12.08
N MET A 254 -8.32 -13.35 -11.72
CA MET A 254 -7.38 -14.15 -12.50
C MET A 254 -7.83 -14.34 -13.95
N THR A 255 -9.15 -14.35 -14.22
CA THR A 255 -9.68 -14.41 -15.59
C THR A 255 -9.40 -13.12 -16.35
N ASN A 256 -9.49 -11.95 -15.71
CA ASN A 256 -9.12 -10.68 -16.33
C ASN A 256 -7.62 -10.64 -16.66
N LEU A 257 -6.77 -11.13 -15.74
CA LEU A 257 -5.32 -11.20 -15.97
C LEU A 257 -4.96 -12.10 -17.16
N LYS A 258 -5.63 -13.25 -17.31
CA LYS A 258 -5.42 -14.13 -18.47
C LYS A 258 -5.79 -13.48 -19.81
N LYS A 259 -6.74 -12.53 -19.83
CA LYS A 259 -7.11 -11.82 -21.07
C LYS A 259 -5.99 -10.92 -21.56
N ILE A 260 -5.26 -10.28 -20.64
CA ILE A 260 -4.17 -9.35 -20.99
C ILE A 260 -2.82 -10.05 -21.16
N GLU A 261 -2.69 -11.31 -20.74
CA GLU A 261 -1.43 -12.05 -20.78
C GLU A 261 -0.79 -12.07 -22.17
N ASN A 262 -1.58 -12.37 -23.21
CA ASN A 262 -1.09 -12.36 -24.58
C ASN A 262 -0.76 -10.95 -25.06
N GLU A 263 -1.55 -9.93 -24.69
CA GLU A 263 -1.22 -8.56 -25.08
C GLU A 263 0.10 -8.09 -24.47
N VAL A 264 0.37 -8.43 -23.21
CA VAL A 264 1.65 -8.14 -22.55
C VAL A 264 2.78 -8.87 -23.28
N LYS A 265 2.64 -10.18 -23.54
CA LYS A 265 3.67 -10.99 -24.20
C LYS A 265 3.96 -10.54 -25.63
N ASP A 266 2.92 -10.22 -26.39
CA ASP A 266 3.03 -9.96 -27.82
C ASP A 266 3.37 -8.49 -28.10
N ASN A 267 3.03 -7.56 -27.21
CA ASN A 267 3.20 -6.12 -27.45
C ASN A 267 4.14 -5.43 -26.46
N PHE A 268 4.02 -5.68 -25.15
CA PHE A 268 4.81 -4.97 -24.14
C PHE A 268 6.21 -5.55 -23.96
N ILE A 269 6.33 -6.88 -23.84
CA ILE A 269 7.61 -7.57 -23.61
C ILE A 269 8.65 -7.25 -24.71
N PRO A 270 8.31 -7.25 -26.03
CA PRO A 270 9.26 -6.89 -27.07
C PRO A 270 9.77 -5.44 -26.93
N VAL A 271 8.87 -4.50 -26.64
CA VAL A 271 9.22 -3.08 -26.42
C VAL A 271 10.12 -2.93 -25.18
N PHE A 272 9.82 -3.65 -24.11
CA PHE A 272 10.65 -3.67 -22.91
C PHE A 272 12.04 -4.23 -23.18
N HIS A 273 12.17 -5.34 -23.94
CA HIS A 273 13.47 -5.91 -24.28
C HIS A 273 14.31 -4.97 -25.15
N GLU A 274 13.72 -4.35 -26.17
CA GLU A 274 14.43 -3.37 -27.00
C GLU A 274 14.84 -2.15 -26.16
N TYR A 275 13.96 -1.69 -25.28
CA TYR A 275 14.29 -0.64 -24.33
C TYR A 275 15.49 -1.03 -23.46
N VAL A 276 15.43 -2.17 -22.77
CA VAL A 276 16.51 -2.64 -21.90
C VAL A 276 17.81 -2.74 -22.70
N SER A 277 17.78 -3.39 -23.86
CA SER A 277 18.94 -3.49 -24.75
C SER A 277 19.51 -2.11 -25.10
N SER A 278 18.66 -1.14 -25.43
CA SER A 278 19.09 0.22 -25.79
C SER A 278 19.72 1.00 -24.64
N VAL A 279 19.28 0.76 -23.40
CA VAL A 279 19.80 1.47 -22.23
C VAL A 279 21.03 0.81 -21.63
N THR A 280 21.18 -0.50 -21.81
CA THR A 280 22.33 -1.27 -21.31
C THR A 280 23.45 -1.43 -22.35
N GLU A 281 23.24 -1.07 -23.62
CA GLU A 281 24.21 -1.31 -24.71
C GLU A 281 25.63 -0.81 -24.41
N ASP A 282 25.76 0.33 -23.72
CA ASP A 282 27.06 0.95 -23.38
C ASP A 282 27.35 0.99 -21.87
N ASP A 283 26.60 0.21 -21.07
CA ASP A 283 26.63 0.17 -19.60
C ASP A 283 26.45 1.53 -18.90
N SER A 284 26.18 2.62 -19.63
CA SER A 284 26.14 3.96 -19.04
C SER A 284 24.94 4.20 -18.14
N ILE A 285 23.91 3.35 -18.23
CA ILE A 285 22.79 3.34 -17.30
C ILE A 285 23.24 2.94 -15.89
N TYR A 286 24.19 2.02 -15.77
CA TYR A 286 24.71 1.55 -14.48
C TYR A 286 25.61 2.59 -13.80
N VAL A 287 26.32 3.41 -14.59
CA VAL A 287 27.10 4.55 -14.08
C VAL A 287 26.22 5.52 -13.26
N VAL A 288 24.96 5.72 -13.65
CA VAL A 288 24.04 6.60 -12.90
C VAL A 288 23.70 6.03 -11.52
N TYR A 289 23.68 4.71 -11.38
CA TYR A 289 23.45 4.04 -10.10
C TYR A 289 24.71 4.01 -9.23
N ASP A 290 25.88 3.82 -9.85
CA ASP A 290 27.17 3.80 -9.15
C ASP A 290 27.58 5.19 -8.61
N GLU A 291 27.18 6.27 -9.28
CA GLU A 291 27.61 7.64 -8.94
C GLU A 291 26.78 8.35 -7.86
N ASN A 292 25.61 7.82 -7.47
CA ASN A 292 24.74 8.53 -6.53
C ASN A 292 25.12 8.32 -5.05
N HIS A 293 26.13 9.07 -4.61
CA HIS A 293 26.58 9.13 -3.21
C HIS A 293 25.98 10.31 -2.42
N ASP A 294 24.90 10.93 -2.92
CA ASP A 294 24.25 12.03 -2.20
C ASP A 294 23.72 11.52 -0.84
N ARG A 295 23.93 12.32 0.22
CA ARG A 295 23.27 12.10 1.50
C ARG A 295 21.75 12.23 1.35
N GLY A 296 21.00 11.57 2.22
CA GLY A 296 19.53 11.59 2.22
C GLY A 296 18.95 13.00 2.18
N GLU A 297 19.52 13.93 2.94
CA GLU A 297 19.10 15.34 2.92
C GLU A 297 19.23 15.98 1.53
N GLU A 298 20.34 15.73 0.83
CA GLU A 298 20.57 16.25 -0.52
C GLU A 298 19.64 15.56 -1.54
N LYS A 299 19.38 14.25 -1.39
CA LYS A 299 18.40 13.51 -2.20
C LYS A 299 17.00 14.13 -2.08
N ILE A 300 16.54 14.36 -0.85
CA ILE A 300 15.24 15.00 -0.56
C ILE A 300 15.23 16.46 -1.04
N HIS A 301 16.32 17.21 -0.87
CA HIS A 301 16.43 18.58 -1.37
C HIS A 301 16.31 18.64 -2.90
N ARG A 302 16.95 17.71 -3.63
CA ARG A 302 16.85 17.64 -5.10
C ARG A 302 15.45 17.27 -5.57
N LEU A 303 14.75 16.40 -4.84
CA LEU A 303 13.36 16.01 -5.14
C LEU A 303 12.43 17.23 -5.21
N ARG A 304 12.70 18.27 -4.41
CA ARG A 304 11.92 19.52 -4.41
C ARG A 304 11.84 20.17 -5.79
N LYS A 305 12.93 20.13 -6.58
CA LYS A 305 12.97 20.71 -7.93
C LYS A 305 11.99 20.05 -8.89
N CYS A 306 11.64 18.78 -8.63
CA CYS A 306 10.66 18.02 -9.38
C CYS A 306 9.24 18.25 -8.82
N ILE A 307 9.06 18.09 -7.51
CA ILE A 307 7.75 18.16 -6.86
C ILE A 307 7.09 19.54 -7.00
N GLN A 308 7.86 20.64 -6.94
CA GLN A 308 7.33 22.00 -7.13
C GLN A 308 6.68 22.22 -8.52
N LYS A 309 7.01 21.38 -9.51
CA LYS A 309 6.40 21.43 -10.84
C LYS A 309 5.05 20.69 -10.90
N VAL A 310 4.81 19.77 -9.97
CA VAL A 310 3.60 18.96 -9.93
C VAL A 310 2.47 19.75 -9.26
N CYS A 311 2.59 20.09 -7.97
CA CYS A 311 1.54 20.83 -7.27
C CYS A 311 2.11 21.55 -6.03
N PRO A 312 1.72 22.81 -5.76
CA PRO A 312 2.17 23.53 -4.56
C PRO A 312 1.91 22.78 -3.24
N ALA A 313 0.78 22.08 -3.12
CA ALA A 313 0.46 21.32 -1.90
C ALA A 313 1.45 20.14 -1.66
N LEU A 314 1.96 19.52 -2.73
CA LEU A 314 2.99 18.49 -2.59
C LEU A 314 4.33 19.09 -2.16
N GLU A 315 4.64 20.32 -2.60
CA GLU A 315 5.82 21.04 -2.12
C GLU A 315 5.70 21.34 -0.62
N GLU A 316 4.53 21.78 -0.13
CA GLU A 316 4.27 21.97 1.30
C GLU A 316 4.50 20.68 2.10
N SER A 317 3.99 19.54 1.60
CA SER A 317 4.22 18.23 2.21
C SER A 317 5.70 17.83 2.22
N LEU A 318 6.44 18.09 1.14
CA LEU A 318 7.87 17.82 1.07
C LEU A 318 8.68 18.70 2.02
N ILE A 319 8.32 19.98 2.16
CA ILE A 319 8.94 20.91 3.12
C ILE A 319 8.72 20.41 4.55
N HIS A 320 7.51 19.94 4.87
CA HIS A 320 7.20 19.35 6.18
C HIS A 320 8.04 18.09 6.44
N LEU A 321 8.13 17.18 5.46
CA LEU A 321 8.94 15.97 5.53
C LEU A 321 10.43 16.29 5.74
N GLN A 322 10.95 17.30 5.05
CA GLN A 322 12.34 17.73 5.19
C GLN A 322 12.60 18.36 6.57
N LYS A 323 11.73 19.30 6.99
CA LYS A 323 11.87 20.04 8.26
C LYS A 323 11.90 19.11 9.47
N ASN A 324 11.09 18.06 9.44
CA ASN A 324 10.92 17.12 10.54
C ASN A 324 11.66 15.79 10.30
N THR A 325 12.57 15.72 9.32
CA THR A 325 13.35 14.51 8.99
C THR A 325 12.48 13.24 8.96
N LEU A 326 11.33 13.30 8.27
CA LEU A 326 10.37 12.19 8.18
C LEU A 326 10.75 11.22 7.06
N TYR A 327 12.02 10.87 7.04
CA TYR A 327 12.59 9.94 6.08
C TYR A 327 13.86 9.31 6.65
N ASP A 328 14.11 8.06 6.27
CA ASP A 328 15.41 7.41 6.44
C ASP A 328 15.76 6.65 5.16
N VAL A 329 16.71 7.20 4.40
CA VAL A 329 17.07 6.74 3.04
C VAL A 329 18.55 6.44 2.89
N GLU A 330 19.30 6.40 4.00
CA GLU A 330 20.73 6.12 4.00
C GLU A 330 20.98 4.61 3.90
N ALA A 331 22.07 4.23 3.22
CA ALA A 331 22.51 2.84 3.17
C ALA A 331 23.10 2.41 4.52
N SER A 332 22.79 1.19 4.98
CA SER A 332 23.40 0.59 6.16
C SER A 332 23.37 -0.94 6.03
N SER A 333 24.41 -1.62 6.48
CA SER A 333 24.43 -3.09 6.55
C SER A 333 23.55 -3.64 7.68
N LEU A 334 23.17 -2.81 8.64
CA LEU A 334 22.28 -3.17 9.75
C LEU A 334 20.79 -3.05 9.38
N LYS A 335 20.50 -2.31 8.29
CA LYS A 335 19.13 -2.10 7.84
C LYS A 335 18.56 -3.37 7.22
N TYR A 336 17.24 -3.50 7.31
CA TYR A 336 16.52 -4.51 6.53
C TYR A 336 16.87 -4.34 5.04
N PRO A 337 17.39 -5.38 4.37
CA PRO A 337 17.95 -5.24 3.03
C PRO A 337 16.85 -5.02 1.99
N ALA A 338 17.15 -4.22 0.96
CA ALA A 338 16.37 -4.16 -0.28
C ALA A 338 14.89 -3.76 -0.13
N LEU A 339 14.54 -3.06 0.95
CA LEU A 339 13.16 -2.68 1.27
C LEU A 339 12.99 -1.16 1.23
N SER A 340 11.88 -0.70 0.66
CA SER A 340 11.50 0.71 0.67
C SER A 340 9.98 0.83 0.75
N PHE A 341 9.49 1.72 1.61
CA PHE A 341 8.06 1.91 1.84
C PHE A 341 7.78 3.31 2.39
N SER A 342 6.50 3.68 2.39
CA SER A 342 5.99 4.81 3.17
C SER A 342 5.05 4.27 4.23
N ALA A 343 5.12 4.80 5.46
CA ALA A 343 4.29 4.32 6.55
C ALA A 343 3.58 5.46 7.29
N PRO A 344 2.29 5.29 7.67
CA PRO A 344 1.53 6.31 8.36
C PRO A 344 1.90 6.40 9.84
N LEU A 345 1.81 7.61 10.40
CA LEU A 345 1.95 7.93 11.82
C LEU A 345 0.68 8.68 12.30
N PRO A 346 -0.48 8.01 12.35
CA PRO A 346 -1.77 8.67 12.49
C PRO A 346 -1.93 9.44 13.81
N ALA A 347 -1.27 9.04 14.90
CA ALA A 347 -1.30 9.82 16.15
C ALA A 347 -0.65 11.21 16.02
N TYR A 348 0.10 11.45 14.94
CA TYR A 348 0.73 12.72 14.64
C TYR A 348 0.20 13.38 13.36
N ASN A 349 -0.81 12.80 12.71
CA ASN A 349 -1.29 13.18 11.38
C ASN A 349 -0.14 13.29 10.35
N ASP A 350 0.73 12.29 10.34
CA ASP A 350 1.98 12.32 9.57
C ASP A 350 2.25 10.99 8.87
N ALA A 351 3.32 10.94 8.09
CA ALA A 351 3.89 9.73 7.52
C ALA A 351 5.42 9.89 7.39
N TYR A 352 6.14 8.79 7.18
CA TYR A 352 7.56 8.84 6.85
C TYR A 352 7.90 7.92 5.67
N ILE A 353 9.05 8.20 5.05
CA ILE A 353 9.61 7.39 3.97
C ILE A 353 10.78 6.58 4.52
N TYR A 354 10.75 5.26 4.38
CA TYR A 354 11.89 4.40 4.63
C TYR A 354 12.45 3.89 3.30
N SER A 355 13.77 3.93 3.15
CA SER A 355 14.46 3.24 2.06
C SER A 355 15.77 2.65 2.56
N SER A 356 15.97 1.39 2.21
CA SER A 356 17.21 0.66 2.32
C SER A 356 17.68 0.35 0.89
N PRO A 357 18.62 1.15 0.34
CA PRO A 357 19.10 0.95 -1.02
C PRO A 357 19.81 -0.42 -1.15
N TYR A 358 19.71 -1.01 -2.34
CA TYR A 358 20.39 -2.26 -2.67
C TYR A 358 21.92 -2.09 -2.58
N ASN A 359 22.56 -2.73 -1.61
CA ASN A 359 24.02 -2.73 -1.45
C ASN A 359 24.70 -3.91 -2.19
N ASN A 360 24.28 -4.26 -3.41
CA ASN A 360 24.77 -5.38 -4.25
C ASN A 360 23.96 -6.70 -4.24
N PHE A 361 22.65 -6.68 -3.97
CA PHE A 361 21.79 -7.87 -3.98
C PHE A 361 21.13 -8.20 -5.34
N ILE A 362 21.73 -7.80 -6.46
CA ILE A 362 21.40 -8.44 -7.74
C ILE A 362 22.41 -9.57 -7.91
N SER A 363 22.25 -10.64 -7.13
CA SER A 363 22.89 -11.90 -7.48
C SER A 363 22.21 -12.43 -8.73
N ASP A 364 22.98 -12.87 -9.72
CA ASP A 364 22.53 -13.54 -10.94
C ASP A 364 21.65 -14.80 -10.71
N ASP A 365 21.39 -15.15 -9.45
CA ASP A 365 20.55 -16.26 -9.02
C ASP A 365 19.15 -15.74 -8.60
N THR A 366 18.34 -15.36 -9.59
CA THR A 366 16.99 -14.82 -9.43
C THR A 366 15.97 -15.94 -9.14
N SER A 367 16.18 -16.75 -8.10
CA SER A 367 15.17 -17.72 -7.70
C SER A 367 13.97 -16.99 -7.06
N TRP A 368 12.76 -17.40 -7.44
CA TRP A 368 11.51 -16.87 -6.89
C TRP A 368 11.40 -17.05 -5.37
N THR A 369 12.19 -17.97 -4.79
CA THR A 369 12.22 -18.22 -3.34
C THR A 369 12.83 -17.08 -2.54
N TYR A 370 13.55 -16.16 -3.19
CA TYR A 370 14.10 -14.95 -2.56
C TYR A 370 13.20 -13.72 -2.73
N ILE A 371 12.01 -13.89 -3.33
CA ILE A 371 11.00 -12.83 -3.42
C ILE A 371 10.08 -12.95 -2.21
N ASP A 372 10.33 -12.14 -1.19
CA ASP A 372 9.55 -11.97 0.04
C ASP A 372 8.03 -11.93 -0.17
N HIS A 373 7.56 -11.12 -1.11
CA HIS A 373 6.14 -10.96 -1.40
C HIS A 373 5.46 -12.28 -1.82
N VAL A 374 6.20 -13.27 -2.33
CA VAL A 374 5.63 -14.58 -2.69
C VAL A 374 5.20 -15.35 -1.43
N PHE A 375 5.89 -15.15 -0.31
CA PHE A 375 5.60 -15.81 0.96
C PHE A 375 4.70 -14.95 1.86
N GLU A 376 5.05 -13.67 2.02
CA GLU A 376 4.38 -12.78 2.97
C GLU A 376 3.03 -12.30 2.45
N GLU A 377 2.97 -11.92 1.17
CA GLU A 377 1.78 -11.33 0.54
C GLU A 377 1.45 -11.99 -0.81
N PRO A 378 1.10 -13.29 -0.80
CA PRO A 378 0.85 -14.05 -2.02
C PRO A 378 -0.20 -13.37 -2.92
N PHE A 379 0.15 -13.24 -4.20
CA PHE A 379 -0.61 -12.53 -5.24
C PHE A 379 -0.68 -10.99 -5.12
N TYR A 380 0.09 -10.38 -4.23
CA TYR A 380 0.23 -8.93 -4.20
C TYR A 380 1.01 -8.38 -5.41
N TYR A 381 2.08 -9.07 -5.82
CA TYR A 381 3.07 -8.59 -6.80
C TYR A 381 2.47 -8.19 -8.16
N ILE A 382 1.33 -8.77 -8.55
CA ILE A 382 0.61 -8.39 -9.79
C ILE A 382 0.10 -6.94 -9.76
N GLY A 383 -0.07 -6.37 -8.56
CA GLY A 383 -0.37 -4.96 -8.35
C GLY A 383 0.68 -4.06 -8.99
N TYR A 384 1.96 -4.43 -8.92
CA TYR A 384 3.05 -3.69 -9.57
C TYR A 384 2.89 -3.68 -11.09
N ALA A 385 2.60 -4.83 -11.71
CA ALA A 385 2.43 -4.91 -13.16
C ALA A 385 1.20 -4.11 -13.66
N THR A 386 0.06 -4.27 -12.99
CA THR A 386 -1.19 -3.58 -13.37
C THR A 386 -1.09 -2.07 -13.17
N SER A 387 -0.51 -1.60 -12.06
CA SER A 387 -0.27 -0.17 -11.82
C SER A 387 0.79 0.42 -12.76
N ALA A 388 1.84 -0.32 -13.13
CA ALA A 388 2.84 0.13 -14.08
C ALA A 388 2.24 0.39 -15.48
N LEU A 389 1.36 -0.49 -15.95
CA LEU A 389 0.67 -0.27 -17.24
C LEU A 389 -0.15 1.03 -17.22
N ALA A 390 -0.89 1.30 -16.15
CA ALA A 390 -1.63 2.56 -15.99
C ALA A 390 -0.71 3.78 -15.85
N SER A 391 0.44 3.64 -15.17
CA SER A 391 1.39 4.74 -14.99
C SER A 391 2.12 5.10 -16.27
N PHE A 392 2.31 4.17 -17.21
CA PHE A 392 2.85 4.49 -18.54
C PHE A 392 1.91 5.38 -19.34
N GLU A 393 0.60 5.18 -19.25
CA GLU A 393 -0.37 6.09 -19.88
C GLU A 393 -0.24 7.50 -19.30
N LEU A 394 -0.18 7.61 -17.97
CA LEU A 394 0.03 8.89 -17.28
C LEU A 394 1.35 9.56 -17.70
N PHE A 395 2.43 8.77 -17.80
CA PHE A 395 3.72 9.23 -18.27
C PHE A 395 3.61 9.77 -19.70
N LEU A 396 3.07 8.99 -20.63
CA LEU A 396 2.91 9.37 -22.05
C LEU A 396 2.07 10.64 -22.20
N GLU A 397 0.96 10.75 -21.47
CA GLU A 397 0.14 11.96 -21.42
C GLU A 397 0.99 13.18 -20.99
N SER A 398 1.79 13.03 -19.93
CA SER A 398 2.66 14.10 -19.42
C SER A 398 3.75 14.55 -20.40
N ARG A 399 4.08 13.73 -21.41
CA ARG A 399 5.03 14.08 -22.48
C ARG A 399 4.41 14.99 -23.53
N VAL A 400 3.09 14.87 -23.73
CA VAL A 400 2.32 15.68 -24.68
C VAL A 400 1.79 16.94 -23.99
N ASP A 401 1.13 16.77 -22.85
CA ASP A 401 0.63 17.84 -22.00
C ASP A 401 0.92 17.50 -20.53
N PHE A 402 1.98 18.11 -20.00
CA PHE A 402 2.39 17.92 -18.61
C PHE A 402 1.30 18.30 -17.61
N HIS A 403 0.52 19.35 -17.90
CA HIS A 403 -0.55 19.81 -17.02
C HIS A 403 -1.72 18.83 -17.00
N SER A 404 -2.07 18.25 -18.15
CA SER A 404 -3.06 17.18 -18.24
C SER A 404 -2.64 15.95 -17.42
N GLY A 405 -1.39 15.49 -17.59
CA GLY A 405 -0.85 14.37 -16.82
C GLY A 405 -0.87 14.65 -15.31
N VAL A 406 -0.43 15.84 -14.89
CA VAL A 406 -0.50 16.25 -13.47
C VAL A 406 -1.94 16.28 -12.96
N ALA A 407 -2.90 16.78 -13.73
CA ALA A 407 -4.30 16.81 -13.31
C ALA A 407 -4.84 15.40 -13.04
N LYS A 408 -4.59 14.43 -13.94
CA LYS A 408 -4.98 13.02 -13.73
C LYS A 408 -4.30 12.42 -12.50
N TYR A 409 -3.00 12.69 -12.32
CA TYR A 409 -2.26 12.26 -11.12
C TYR A 409 -2.90 12.81 -9.84
N MET A 410 -3.19 14.12 -9.79
CA MET A 410 -3.80 14.73 -8.63
C MET A 410 -5.20 14.16 -8.37
N THR A 411 -6.00 13.90 -9.42
CA THR A 411 -7.29 13.20 -9.27
C THR A 411 -7.10 11.83 -8.60
N LEU A 412 -6.15 11.01 -9.06
CA LEU A 412 -5.85 9.71 -8.44
C LEU A 412 -5.46 9.84 -6.96
N THR A 413 -4.69 10.86 -6.57
CA THR A 413 -4.31 11.06 -5.16
C THR A 413 -5.47 11.48 -4.25
N THR A 414 -6.62 11.81 -4.84
CA THR A 414 -7.80 12.35 -4.13
C THR A 414 -9.03 11.46 -4.26
N VAL A 415 -8.91 10.28 -4.88
CA VAL A 415 -10.04 9.35 -4.95
C VAL A 415 -10.45 8.93 -3.53
N PRO A 416 -11.76 8.78 -3.25
CA PRO A 416 -12.23 8.35 -1.95
C PRO A 416 -11.58 7.04 -1.49
N ALA A 417 -11.28 6.94 -0.20
CA ALA A 417 -10.72 5.72 0.38
C ALA A 417 -11.70 4.55 0.19
N GLY A 418 -11.27 3.46 -0.45
CA GLY A 418 -12.12 2.31 -0.81
C GLY A 418 -12.57 2.29 -2.28
N THR A 419 -12.27 3.34 -3.06
CA THR A 419 -12.43 3.32 -4.52
C THR A 419 -11.61 2.18 -5.11
N LYS A 420 -12.22 1.34 -5.95
CA LYS A 420 -11.53 0.18 -6.54
C LYS A 420 -10.64 0.59 -7.72
N TYR A 421 -9.73 -0.28 -8.13
CA TYR A 421 -8.70 0.05 -9.11
C TYR A 421 -9.24 0.56 -10.46
N GLN A 422 -10.11 -0.20 -11.14
CA GLN A 422 -10.67 0.20 -12.44
C GLN A 422 -11.59 1.42 -12.31
N GLU A 423 -12.27 1.55 -11.17
CA GLU A 423 -13.06 2.74 -10.85
C GLU A 423 -12.17 3.98 -10.72
N ALA A 424 -11.04 3.88 -10.01
CA ALA A 424 -10.07 4.95 -9.88
C ALA A 424 -9.47 5.38 -11.24
N LEU A 425 -9.16 4.41 -12.12
CA LEU A 425 -8.75 4.72 -13.49
C LEU A 425 -9.83 5.50 -14.24
N THR A 426 -11.09 5.08 -14.12
CA THR A 426 -12.23 5.73 -14.77
C THR A 426 -12.41 7.17 -14.27
N ILE A 427 -12.33 7.38 -12.94
CA ILE A 427 -12.43 8.71 -12.31
C ILE A 427 -11.31 9.63 -12.80
N ALA A 428 -10.08 9.12 -12.93
CA ALA A 428 -8.94 9.87 -13.41
C ALA A 428 -8.89 10.03 -14.94
N GLY A 429 -9.82 9.41 -15.69
CA GLY A 429 -9.82 9.43 -17.15
C GLY A 429 -8.61 8.71 -17.77
N LEU A 430 -8.15 7.63 -17.13
CA LEU A 430 -7.17 6.68 -17.68
C LEU A 430 -7.90 5.49 -18.30
N ASN A 431 -7.30 4.87 -19.32
CA ASN A 431 -7.88 3.68 -19.93
C ASN A 431 -7.77 2.47 -18.99
N ASN A 432 -8.78 1.60 -19.07
CA ASN A 432 -8.74 0.34 -18.37
C ASN A 432 -7.79 -0.63 -19.10
N ILE A 433 -6.74 -1.07 -18.42
CA ILE A 433 -5.73 -1.99 -18.97
C ILE A 433 -6.30 -3.36 -19.37
N PHE A 434 -7.49 -3.72 -18.88
CA PHE A 434 -8.18 -4.98 -19.21
C PHE A 434 -9.04 -4.87 -20.47
N GLU A 435 -9.20 -3.67 -21.05
CA GLU A 435 -9.88 -3.49 -22.33
C GLU A 435 -8.95 -3.89 -23.49
N PRO A 436 -9.44 -4.67 -24.47
CA PRO A 436 -8.62 -5.15 -25.57
C PRO A 436 -7.92 -4.02 -26.35
N GLY A 437 -6.63 -4.18 -26.58
CA GLY A 437 -5.80 -3.24 -27.36
C GLY A 437 -5.25 -2.06 -26.57
N THR A 438 -5.65 -1.86 -25.31
CA THR A 438 -5.09 -0.80 -24.46
C THR A 438 -3.59 -0.99 -24.25
N ILE A 439 -3.15 -2.22 -23.97
CA ILE A 439 -1.73 -2.51 -23.74
C ILE A 439 -0.93 -2.42 -25.04
N ALA A 440 -1.51 -2.87 -26.15
CA ALA A 440 -0.89 -2.71 -27.46
C ALA A 440 -0.66 -1.22 -27.80
N LYS A 441 -1.66 -0.37 -27.51
CA LYS A 441 -1.56 1.08 -27.72
C LYS A 441 -0.48 1.73 -26.85
N ILE A 442 -0.47 1.42 -25.54
CA ILE A 442 0.57 1.87 -24.61
C ILE A 442 1.96 1.47 -25.12
N SER A 443 2.11 0.20 -25.53
CA SER A 443 3.38 -0.34 -26.02
C SER A 443 3.86 0.37 -27.29
N GLU A 444 2.95 0.64 -28.23
CA GLU A 444 3.27 1.38 -29.46
C GLU A 444 3.74 2.82 -29.15
N ASP A 445 3.07 3.50 -28.22
CA ASP A 445 3.38 4.87 -27.85
C ASP A 445 4.68 4.96 -27.04
N LEU A 446 4.97 4.00 -26.16
CA LEU A 446 6.28 3.87 -25.50
C LEU A 446 7.40 3.65 -26.53
N SER A 447 7.21 2.76 -27.49
CA SER A 447 8.18 2.52 -28.57
C SER A 447 8.49 3.81 -29.35
N LYS A 448 7.47 4.64 -29.62
CA LYS A 448 7.66 5.95 -30.25
C LYS A 448 8.36 6.96 -29.35
N GLU A 449 7.94 7.10 -28.08
CA GLU A 449 8.54 8.09 -27.15
C GLU A 449 10.05 7.84 -26.94
N PHE A 450 10.44 6.57 -26.90
CA PHE A 450 11.82 6.13 -26.74
C PHE A 450 12.54 5.81 -28.05
N ASP A 451 11.96 6.14 -29.21
CA ASP A 451 12.61 5.95 -30.51
C ASP A 451 13.16 4.51 -30.72
N LEU A 452 12.44 3.50 -30.20
CA LEU A 452 12.86 2.09 -30.20
C LEU A 452 12.64 1.44 -31.57
N LYS A 453 13.51 0.51 -31.96
CA LYS A 453 13.31 -0.27 -33.18
C LYS A 453 12.15 -1.24 -32.97
N LYS A 454 11.28 -1.36 -33.97
CA LYS A 454 10.18 -2.34 -33.96
C LYS A 454 10.66 -3.74 -34.28
#